data_AF-A0A556QLP6-F1
#
_entry.id   AF-A0A556QLP6-F1
#
_cell.length_a   1.000
_cell.length_b   1.000
_cell.length_c   1.000
_cell.angle_alpha   90.00
_cell.angle_beta   90.00
_cell.angle_gamma   90.00
#
_symmetry.space_group_name_H-M   'P 1'
#
loop_
_entity.id
_entity.type
_entity.pdbx_description
1 polymer ?
#
loop_
_entity_poly.entity_id
_entity_poly.type
_entity_poly.pdbx_seq_one_letter_code
_entity_poly.pdbx_strand_id
1 'polypeptide(L)'
;MGVKIKSNDDRIKAAALAVLLIGRDRMARAQPSGMVTAALYEFRNDYDGYKNDHPKRDMAEARDASALTNAARREDYLKLVAAMEALLARIEKNRTEFNSVLELDNYLAFNLKAFD
;
A
#
# COMPACT_ATOMS: atom_id res chain seq x y z
N MET A 1 -15.65 17.08 12.43
CA MET A 1 -14.60 17.51 11.48
C MET A 1 -13.39 16.62 11.70
N GLY A 2 -12.99 15.84 10.70
CA GLY A 2 -11.82 14.95 10.82
C GLY A 2 -10.51 15.74 10.88
N VAL A 3 -9.52 15.23 11.60
CA VAL A 3 -8.18 15.81 11.62
C VAL A 3 -7.53 15.58 10.26
N LYS A 4 -7.17 16.68 9.58
CA LYS A 4 -6.41 16.63 8.31
C LYS A 4 -5.18 15.73 8.43
N ILE A 5 -4.97 14.91 7.41
CA ILE A 5 -3.79 14.07 7.23
C ILE A 5 -2.74 14.94 6.53
N LYS A 6 -1.66 15.27 7.22
CA LYS A 6 -0.53 16.01 6.63
C LYS A 6 0.37 15.06 5.84
N SER A 7 1.20 15.60 4.96
CA SER A 7 2.09 14.80 4.10
C SER A 7 3.08 13.90 4.84
N ASN A 8 3.35 14.17 6.12
CA ASN A 8 4.25 13.39 6.97
C ASN A 8 3.52 12.50 8.00
N ASP A 9 2.19 12.41 7.90
CA ASP A 9 1.36 11.65 8.83
C ASP A 9 1.58 10.14 8.68
N ASP A 10 1.67 9.43 9.80
CA ASP A 10 1.93 7.99 9.82
C ASP A 10 0.84 7.17 9.12
N ARG A 11 -0.38 7.70 8.99
CA ARG A 11 -1.47 7.05 8.25
C ARG A 11 -1.13 6.83 6.78
N ILE A 12 -0.34 7.72 6.17
CA ILE A 12 0.13 7.61 4.78
C ILE A 12 1.08 6.43 4.65
N LYS A 13 2.07 6.35 5.56
CA LYS A 13 3.03 5.25 5.60
C LYS A 13 2.34 3.92 5.89
N ALA A 14 1.40 3.91 6.84
CA ALA A 14 0.66 2.70 7.20
C ALA A 14 -0.18 2.17 6.02
N ALA A 15 -0.86 3.07 5.28
CA ALA A 15 -1.61 2.68 4.09
C ALA A 15 -0.69 2.15 2.97
N ALA A 16 0.47 2.78 2.76
CA ALA A 16 1.44 2.30 1.79
C ALA A 16 2.00 0.92 2.15
N LEU A 17 2.38 0.71 3.43
CA LEU A 17 2.82 -0.59 3.92
C LEU A 17 1.75 -1.67 3.73
N ALA A 18 0.50 -1.35 4.03
CA ALA A 18 -0.61 -2.28 3.86
C ALA A 18 -0.80 -2.67 2.39
N VAL A 19 -0.78 -1.72 1.45
CA VAL A 19 -0.88 -2.00 0.01
C VAL A 19 0.25 -2.94 -0.46
N LEU A 20 1.47 -2.74 0.03
CA LEU A 20 2.60 -3.58 -0.35
C LEU A 20 2.50 -4.98 0.28
N LEU A 21 2.32 -5.07 1.60
CA LEU A 21 2.32 -6.36 2.31
C LEU A 21 1.11 -7.22 1.92
N ILE A 22 -0.10 -6.67 1.96
CA ILE A 22 -1.32 -7.40 1.57
C ILE A 22 -1.28 -7.66 0.06
N GLY A 23 -0.83 -6.70 -0.74
CA GLY A 23 -0.67 -6.89 -2.18
C GLY A 23 0.26 -8.06 -2.53
N ARG A 24 1.40 -8.17 -1.85
CA ARG A 24 2.35 -9.29 -1.99
C ARG A 24 1.66 -10.62 -1.73
N ASP A 25 0.89 -10.71 -0.66
CA ASP A 25 0.18 -11.92 -0.29
C ASP A 25 -0.89 -12.30 -1.31
N ARG A 26 -1.61 -11.32 -1.85
CA ARG A 26 -2.58 -11.53 -2.94
C ARG A 26 -1.91 -12.01 -4.22
N MET A 27 -0.76 -11.44 -4.59
CA MET A 27 0.04 -11.90 -5.72
C MET A 27 0.54 -13.34 -5.51
N ALA A 28 0.97 -13.69 -4.30
CA ALA A 28 1.36 -15.06 -3.97
C ALA A 28 0.19 -16.03 -4.18
N ARG A 29 -1.03 -15.63 -3.79
CA ARG A 29 -2.28 -16.39 -3.95
C ARG A 29 -2.91 -16.33 -5.35
N ALA A 30 -2.28 -15.65 -6.31
CA ALA A 30 -2.80 -15.46 -7.67
C ALA A 30 -4.16 -14.75 -7.73
N GLN A 31 -4.38 -13.76 -6.85
CA GLN A 31 -5.60 -12.92 -6.81
C GLN A 31 -5.27 -11.48 -7.24
N PRO A 32 -5.02 -11.21 -8.54
CA PRO A 32 -4.50 -9.92 -8.98
C PRO A 32 -5.56 -8.81 -9.08
N SER A 33 -6.85 -9.15 -9.12
CA SER A 33 -7.90 -8.14 -9.36
C SER A 33 -8.11 -7.24 -8.16
N GLY A 34 -8.15 -5.93 -8.40
CA GLY A 34 -8.41 -4.91 -7.41
C GLY A 34 -7.35 -4.89 -6.30
N MET A 35 -6.08 -5.16 -6.61
CA MET A 35 -5.05 -5.41 -5.60
C MET A 35 -4.86 -4.24 -4.64
N VAL A 36 -4.79 -3.01 -5.14
CA VAL A 36 -4.58 -1.81 -4.31
C VAL A 36 -5.86 -1.51 -3.53
N THR A 37 -7.00 -1.50 -4.22
CA THR A 37 -8.28 -1.18 -3.60
C THR A 37 -8.68 -2.21 -2.54
N ALA A 38 -8.48 -3.50 -2.81
CA ALA A 38 -8.77 -4.57 -1.87
C ALA A 38 -7.79 -4.58 -0.69
N ALA A 39 -6.50 -4.31 -0.92
CA ALA A 39 -5.53 -4.21 0.17
C ALA A 39 -5.88 -3.07 1.14
N LEU A 40 -6.28 -1.91 0.61
CA LEU A 40 -6.76 -0.79 1.43
C LEU A 40 -8.04 -1.17 2.17
N TYR A 41 -9.01 -1.79 1.50
CA TYR A 41 -10.26 -2.24 2.13
C TYR A 41 -10.00 -3.23 3.27
N GLU A 42 -9.18 -4.25 3.05
CA GLU A 42 -8.81 -5.25 4.06
C GLU A 42 -8.10 -4.61 5.25
N PHE A 43 -7.15 -3.71 5.00
CA PHE A 43 -6.46 -2.96 6.03
C PHE A 43 -7.38 -2.09 6.90
N ARG A 44 -8.42 -1.49 6.29
CA ARG A 44 -9.40 -0.66 7.03
C ARG A 44 -10.41 -1.51 7.79
N ASN A 45 -10.83 -2.63 7.22
CA ASN A 45 -11.87 -3.48 7.79
C ASN A 45 -11.34 -4.41 8.89
N ASP A 46 -10.10 -4.89 8.77
CA ASP A 46 -9.45 -5.77 9.75
C ASP A 46 -8.02 -5.32 10.06
N TYR A 47 -7.92 -4.19 10.75
CA TYR A 47 -6.63 -3.64 11.14
C TYR A 47 -5.87 -4.53 12.13
N ASP A 48 -6.59 -5.23 13.02
CA ASP A 48 -5.97 -6.12 14.01
C ASP A 48 -5.49 -7.42 13.36
N GLY A 49 -6.25 -8.00 12.43
CA GLY A 49 -5.79 -9.10 11.57
C GLY A 49 -4.52 -8.74 10.80
N TYR A 50 -4.51 -7.57 10.13
CA TYR A 50 -3.31 -7.06 9.47
C TYR A 50 -2.09 -6.98 10.40
N LYS A 51 -2.26 -6.48 11.63
CA LYS A 51 -1.16 -6.42 12.61
C LYS A 51 -0.63 -7.79 12.99
N ASN A 52 -1.52 -8.77 13.13
CA ASN A 52 -1.17 -10.12 13.55
C ASN A 52 -0.48 -10.88 12.41
N ASP A 53 -0.99 -10.77 11.19
CA ASP A 53 -0.45 -11.42 10.00
C ASP A 53 0.87 -10.81 9.55
N HIS A 54 1.05 -9.51 9.78
CA HIS A 54 2.27 -8.78 9.49
C HIS A 54 2.89 -8.24 10.79
N PRO A 55 3.63 -9.05 11.55
CA PRO A 55 4.29 -8.59 12.77
C PRO A 55 5.45 -7.62 12.47
N LYS A 56 6.13 -7.80 11.32
CA LYS A 56 7.18 -6.90 10.81
C LYS A 56 6.58 -5.95 9.78
N ARG A 57 6.21 -4.74 10.22
CA ARG A 57 5.56 -3.70 9.39
C ARG A 57 6.51 -2.55 9.17
N ASP A 58 7.56 -2.81 8.41
CA ASP A 58 8.51 -1.80 7.98
C ASP A 58 8.66 -1.82 6.46
N MET A 59 9.25 -0.74 5.92
CA MET A 59 9.44 -0.62 4.48
C MET A 59 10.42 -1.65 3.93
N ALA A 60 11.35 -2.18 4.73
CA ALA A 60 12.29 -3.20 4.26
C ALA A 60 11.55 -4.51 3.99
N GLU A 61 10.71 -4.95 4.93
CA GLU A 61 9.84 -6.11 4.76
C GLU A 61 8.83 -5.91 3.62
N ALA A 62 8.21 -4.73 3.54
CA ALA A 62 7.29 -4.40 2.47
C ALA A 62 7.95 -4.33 1.08
N ARG A 63 9.26 -4.10 0.99
CA ARG A 63 10.00 -4.16 -0.30
C ARG A 63 10.40 -5.58 -0.67
N ASP A 64 10.39 -6.51 0.29
CA ASP A 64 10.90 -7.84 0.05
C ASP A 64 9.94 -8.64 -0.84
N ALA A 65 10.42 -8.95 -2.03
CA ALA A 65 9.71 -9.74 -3.02
C ALA A 65 10.11 -11.23 -2.99
N SER A 66 10.97 -11.64 -2.04
CA SER A 66 11.51 -13.00 -1.93
C SER A 66 10.40 -14.06 -1.76
N ALA A 67 9.31 -13.70 -1.07
CA ALA A 67 8.13 -14.54 -0.88
C ALA A 67 7.42 -14.92 -2.20
N LEU A 68 7.60 -14.13 -3.25
CA LEU A 68 7.06 -14.42 -4.58
C LEU A 68 8.04 -15.34 -5.33
N THR A 69 7.68 -16.61 -5.42
CA THR A 69 8.49 -17.64 -6.12
C THR A 69 8.41 -17.55 -7.63
N ASN A 70 7.34 -16.96 -8.17
CA ASN A 70 7.17 -16.73 -9.60
C ASN A 70 7.87 -15.43 -10.04
N ALA A 71 8.79 -15.53 -11.00
CA ALA A 71 9.59 -14.41 -11.48
C ALA A 71 8.75 -13.26 -12.07
N ALA A 72 7.69 -13.56 -12.84
CA ALA A 72 6.82 -12.53 -13.42
C ALA A 72 6.07 -11.75 -12.32
N ARG A 73 5.52 -12.48 -11.33
CA ARG A 73 4.82 -11.84 -10.19
C ARG A 73 5.77 -11.01 -9.34
N ARG A 74 7.01 -11.48 -9.17
CA ARG A 74 8.06 -10.74 -8.48
C ARG A 74 8.38 -9.43 -9.20
N GLU A 75 8.50 -9.48 -10.52
CA GLU A 75 8.73 -8.28 -11.34
C GLU A 75 7.59 -7.28 -11.21
N ASP A 76 6.33 -7.74 -11.30
CA ASP A 76 5.16 -6.88 -11.16
C ASP A 76 5.04 -6.27 -9.76
N TYR A 77 5.39 -7.04 -8.72
CA TYR A 77 5.47 -6.53 -7.36
C TYR A 77 6.52 -5.42 -7.21
N LEU A 78 7.71 -5.60 -7.79
CA LEU A 78 8.77 -4.59 -7.75
C LEU A 78 8.37 -3.32 -8.50
N LYS A 79 7.58 -3.42 -9.57
CA LYS A 79 6.98 -2.25 -10.25
C LYS A 79 6.02 -1.51 -9.32
N LEU A 80 5.19 -2.22 -8.56
CA LEU A 80 4.30 -1.62 -7.56
C LEU A 80 5.11 -0.92 -6.45
N VAL A 81 6.15 -1.57 -5.93
CA VAL A 81 7.05 -0.99 -4.91
C VAL A 81 7.64 0.34 -5.42
N ALA A 82 8.20 0.34 -6.62
CA ALA A 82 8.77 1.55 -7.22
C ALA A 82 7.72 2.66 -7.42
N ALA A 83 6.51 2.32 -7.88
CA ALA A 83 5.42 3.28 -8.04
C ALA A 83 4.96 3.87 -6.70
N MET A 84 4.86 3.04 -5.66
CA MET A 84 4.52 3.47 -4.30
C MET A 84 5.57 4.44 -3.74
N GLU A 85 6.85 4.13 -3.92
CA GLU A 85 7.94 5.02 -3.46
C GLU A 85 7.94 6.37 -4.17
N ALA A 86 7.76 6.36 -5.49
CA ALA A 86 7.63 7.59 -6.27
C ALA A 86 6.43 8.42 -5.80
N LEU A 87 5.31 7.76 -5.46
CA LEU A 87 4.11 8.40 -4.95
C LEU A 87 4.33 9.01 -3.56
N LEU A 88 4.95 8.27 -2.64
CA LEU A 88 5.30 8.76 -1.30
C LEU A 88 6.24 9.97 -1.37
N ALA A 89 7.28 9.88 -2.20
CA ALA A 89 8.20 10.99 -2.43
C ALA A 89 7.48 12.23 -3.01
N ARG A 90 6.50 12.02 -3.91
CA ARG A 90 5.67 13.10 -4.46
C ARG A 90 4.76 13.73 -3.42
N ILE A 91 4.11 12.92 -2.57
CA ILE A 91 3.26 13.39 -1.47
C ILE A 91 4.07 14.29 -0.54
N GLU A 92 5.27 13.85 -0.15
CA GLU A 92 6.16 14.60 0.73
C GLU A 92 6.66 15.89 0.05
N LYS A 93 7.17 15.78 -1.17
CA LYS A 93 7.69 16.93 -1.94
C LYS A 93 6.64 18.02 -2.14
N ASN A 94 5.41 17.63 -2.50
CA ASN A 94 4.33 18.56 -2.77
C ASN A 94 3.57 18.97 -1.52
N ARG A 95 3.92 18.41 -0.34
CA ARG A 95 3.18 18.60 0.92
C ARG A 95 1.69 18.33 0.75
N THR A 96 1.37 17.24 0.07
CA THR A 96 -0.03 16.87 -0.21
C THR A 96 -0.73 16.55 1.11
N GLU A 97 -1.88 17.16 1.33
CA GLU A 97 -2.72 16.93 2.51
C GLU A 97 -4.03 16.25 2.09
N PHE A 98 -4.59 15.45 3.00
CA PHE A 98 -5.88 14.79 2.80
C PHE A 98 -6.84 15.17 3.93
N ASN A 99 -8.10 15.42 3.60
CA ASN A 99 -9.13 15.78 4.57
C ASN A 99 -9.72 14.54 5.27
N SER A 100 -9.49 13.35 4.73
CA SER A 100 -9.97 12.09 5.31
C SER A 100 -9.12 10.90 4.89
N VAL A 101 -9.29 9.80 5.63
CA VAL A 101 -8.69 8.51 5.29
C VAL A 101 -9.21 7.99 3.95
N LEU A 102 -10.50 8.16 3.66
CA LEU A 102 -11.09 7.79 2.37
C LEU A 102 -10.46 8.56 1.21
N GLU A 103 -10.15 9.84 1.41
CA GLU A 103 -9.47 10.66 0.39
C GLU A 103 -8.04 10.17 0.13
N LEU A 104 -7.30 9.78 1.18
CA LEU A 104 -6.01 9.12 1.05
C LEU A 104 -6.13 7.80 0.29
N ASP A 105 -7.07 6.94 0.65
CA ASP A 105 -7.26 5.64 0.03
C ASP A 105 -7.62 5.79 -1.46
N ASN A 106 -8.54 6.71 -1.79
CA ASN A 106 -8.88 7.05 -3.18
C ASN A 106 -7.67 7.61 -3.95
N TYR A 107 -6.83 8.41 -3.30
CA TYR A 107 -5.64 8.95 -3.93
C TYR A 107 -4.63 7.85 -4.26
N LEU A 108 -4.39 6.91 -3.35
CA LEU A 108 -3.51 5.77 -3.58
C LEU A 108 -4.06 4.86 -4.70
N ALA A 109 -5.34 4.49 -4.63
CA ALA A 109 -5.99 3.67 -5.66
C ALA A 109 -5.95 4.34 -7.05
N PHE A 110 -6.18 5.66 -7.12
CA PHE A 110 -6.12 6.40 -8.38
C PHE A 110 -4.70 6.42 -8.98
N ASN A 111 -3.67 6.70 -8.18
CA ASN A 111 -2.30 6.78 -8.68
C ASN A 111 -1.67 5.41 -8.97
N LEU A 112 -2.18 4.35 -8.34
CA LEU A 112 -1.70 2.98 -8.51
C LEU A 112 -2.66 2.10 -9.30
N LYS A 113 -3.63 2.70 -10.01
CA LYS A 113 -4.65 2.00 -10.80
C LYS A 113 -4.09 1.01 -11.83
N ALA A 114 -2.85 1.22 -12.29
CA ALA A 114 -2.17 0.30 -13.21
C ALA A 114 -1.88 -1.08 -12.59
N PHE A 115 -1.95 -1.19 -11.26
CA PHE A 115 -1.73 -2.42 -10.49
C PHE A 115 -3.03 -2.99 -9.91
N ASP A 116 -4.18 -2.38 -10.23
CA ASP A 116 -5.52 -2.77 -9.78
C ASP A 116 -6.22 -3.65 -10.83
#